data_AF-A0A9E5XC81-F1
#
_entry.id   AF-A0A9E5XC81-F1
#
_cell.length_a   1.000
_cell.length_b   1.000
_cell.length_c   1.000
_cell.angle_alpha   90.00
_cell.angle_beta   90.00
_cell.angle_gamma   90.00
#
_symmetry.space_group_name_H-M   'P 1'
#
loop_
_entity.id
_entity.type
_entity.pdbx_description
1 polymer ?
#
loop_
_entity_poly.entity_id
_entity_poly.type
_entity_poly.pdbx_seq_one_letter_code
_entity_poly.pdbx_strand_id
1 'polypeptide(L)'
;MMEKIHQRLHSDEGFTLVELMVVVLIIAILMAIAIPTFLGARQKAQDRAAQSNLRNGLTAAKVFYVDGETYLSTNIAGTITAYEALEPSLDFDTLANVSTSKIGIPVATASTVVLVTESASGTFFCIADDTSGGGTTYNSATTAAAIDTVAECNQSSW
;
A
#
# COMPACT_ATOMS: atom_id res chain seq x y z
N MET A 1 -9.32 62.87 -32.33
CA MET A 1 -9.97 62.23 -31.16
C MET A 1 -9.33 60.88 -30.79
N MET A 2 -8.00 60.73 -30.94
CA MET A 2 -7.30 59.44 -30.77
C MET A 2 -5.89 59.66 -30.18
N GLU A 3 -5.74 60.64 -29.29
CA GLU A 3 -4.42 61.06 -28.76
C GLU A 3 -4.28 60.80 -27.24
N LYS A 4 -5.26 60.13 -26.63
CA LYS A 4 -5.33 59.96 -25.15
C LYS A 4 -5.22 58.51 -24.64
N ILE A 5 -4.77 57.57 -25.48
CA ILE A 5 -4.67 56.15 -25.08
C ILE A 5 -3.26 55.78 -24.57
N HIS A 6 -2.21 56.54 -24.91
CA HIS A 6 -0.82 56.17 -24.58
C HIS A 6 -0.35 56.43 -23.14
N GLN A 7 -1.20 56.94 -22.25
CA GLN A 7 -0.79 57.39 -20.92
C GLN A 7 -1.10 56.43 -19.75
N ARG A 8 -1.61 55.23 -20.02
CA ARG A 8 -1.98 54.26 -18.96
C ARG A 8 -1.14 52.96 -18.92
N LEU A 9 -0.07 52.86 -19.70
CA LEU A 9 0.77 51.64 -19.77
C LEU A 9 2.15 51.80 -19.12
N HIS A 10 2.39 52.87 -18.35
CA HIS A 10 3.71 53.15 -17.75
C HIS A 10 3.65 53.21 -16.21
N SER A 11 2.98 52.22 -15.61
CA SER A 11 3.06 51.95 -14.17
C SER A 11 3.25 50.46 -13.89
N ASP A 12 3.83 49.73 -14.85
CA ASP A 12 4.30 48.36 -14.60
C ASP A 12 5.60 48.46 -13.79
N GLU A 13 5.45 48.57 -12.47
CA GLU A 13 6.53 48.27 -11.52
C GLU A 13 6.94 46.80 -11.75
N GLY A 14 8.03 46.61 -12.49
CA GLY A 14 8.60 45.29 -12.75
C GLY A 14 9.16 44.68 -11.46
N PHE A 15 8.91 43.39 -11.26
CA PHE A 15 9.47 42.59 -10.17
C PHE A 15 11.00 42.76 -10.12
N THR A 16 11.55 43.09 -8.94
CA THR A 16 13.00 43.23 -8.83
C THR A 16 13.67 41.85 -8.85
N LEU A 17 14.86 41.75 -9.47
CA LEU A 17 15.64 40.50 -9.42
C LEU A 17 15.94 40.09 -7.98
N VAL A 18 16.12 41.06 -7.09
CA VAL A 18 16.40 40.84 -5.67
C VAL A 18 15.20 40.19 -4.96
N GLU A 19 13.97 40.63 -5.23
CA GLU A 19 12.77 39.99 -4.67
C GLU A 19 12.66 38.52 -5.07
N LEU A 20 12.90 38.22 -6.36
CA LEU A 20 12.83 36.84 -6.83
C LEU A 20 13.93 35.98 -6.18
N MET A 21 15.12 36.51 -5.97
CA MET A 21 16.23 35.81 -5.30
C MET A 21 15.92 35.46 -3.84
N VAL A 22 15.32 36.38 -3.07
CA VAL A 22 14.96 36.11 -1.67
C VAL A 22 13.85 35.06 -1.59
N VAL A 23 12.87 35.10 -2.51
CA VAL A 23 11.79 34.12 -2.55
C VAL A 23 12.31 32.71 -2.82
N VAL A 24 13.18 32.52 -3.81
CA VAL A 24 13.74 31.19 -4.09
C VAL A 24 14.64 30.68 -2.96
N LEU A 25 15.33 31.58 -2.24
CA LEU A 25 16.13 31.24 -1.07
C LEU A 25 15.25 30.72 0.08
N ILE A 26 14.13 31.39 0.36
CA ILE A 26 13.19 30.94 1.40
C ILE A 26 12.56 29.60 1.01
N ILE A 27 12.13 29.44 -0.25
CA ILE A 27 11.58 28.18 -0.76
C ILE A 27 12.61 27.04 -0.63
N ALA A 28 13.89 27.29 -0.92
CA ALA A 28 14.95 26.28 -0.79
C ALA A 28 15.12 25.80 0.65
N ILE A 29 15.08 26.71 1.63
CA ILE A 29 15.17 26.36 3.06
C ILE A 29 13.96 25.51 3.49
N LEU A 30 12.75 25.90 3.07
CA LEU A 30 11.54 25.14 3.38
C LEU A 30 11.55 23.76 2.74
N MET A 31 11.96 23.65 1.47
CA MET A 31 12.06 22.36 0.76
C MET A 31 13.07 21.41 1.39
N ALA A 32 14.20 21.93 1.91
CA ALA A 32 15.22 21.10 2.57
C ALA A 32 14.66 20.29 3.76
N ILE A 33 13.68 20.83 4.49
CA ILE A 33 13.01 20.16 5.61
C ILE A 33 11.78 19.37 5.13
N ALA A 34 11.03 19.93 4.19
CA ALA A 34 9.76 19.35 3.72
C ALA A 34 9.95 18.06 2.90
N ILE A 35 10.97 17.98 2.03
CA ILE A 35 11.19 16.82 1.17
C ILE A 35 11.44 15.52 1.95
N PRO A 36 12.43 15.45 2.89
CA PRO A 36 12.70 14.20 3.60
C PRO A 36 11.52 13.75 4.48
N THR A 37 10.83 14.70 5.11
CA THR A 37 9.66 14.42 5.94
C THR A 37 8.48 13.91 5.11
N PHE A 38 8.23 14.54 3.95
CA PHE A 38 7.20 14.11 3.01
C PHE A 38 7.46 12.72 2.44
N LEU A 39 8.72 12.41 2.07
CA LEU A 39 9.09 11.09 1.57
C LEU A 39 8.87 9.99 2.62
N GLY A 40 9.28 10.22 3.88
CA GLY A 40 9.03 9.26 4.96
C GLY A 40 7.54 9.08 5.28
N ALA A 41 6.75 10.16 5.22
CA ALA A 41 5.30 10.09 5.38
C ALA A 41 4.63 9.30 4.25
N ARG A 42 5.08 9.49 3.00
CA ARG A 42 4.60 8.76 1.84
C ARG A 42 4.88 7.26 1.95
N GLN A 43 6.09 6.86 2.33
CA GLN A 43 6.45 5.45 2.53
C GLN A 43 5.55 4.80 3.59
N LYS A 44 5.39 5.44 4.75
CA LYS A 44 4.49 4.95 5.81
C LYS A 44 3.04 4.83 5.34
N ALA A 45 2.56 5.76 4.51
CA ALA A 45 1.22 5.69 3.95
C ALA A 45 1.06 4.51 2.98
N GLN A 46 2.07 4.24 2.16
CA GLN A 46 2.11 3.08 1.26
C GLN A 46 2.09 1.76 2.05
N ASP A 47 2.89 1.66 3.11
CA ASP A 47 2.93 0.48 3.98
C ASP A 47 1.58 0.24 4.65
N ARG A 48 0.96 1.31 5.18
CA ARG A 48 -0.38 1.21 5.78
C ARG A 48 -1.46 0.81 4.77
N ALA A 49 -1.35 1.25 3.52
CA ALA A 49 -2.29 0.85 2.48
C ALA A 49 -2.18 -0.66 2.19
N ALA A 50 -0.95 -1.17 2.01
CA ALA A 50 -0.69 -2.60 1.84
C ALA A 50 -1.22 -3.43 3.03
N GLN A 51 -0.91 -2.99 4.25
CA GLN A 51 -1.41 -3.57 5.49
C GLN A 51 -2.95 -3.57 5.57
N SER A 52 -3.61 -2.49 5.15
CA SER A 52 -5.07 -2.41 5.11
C SER A 52 -5.67 -3.41 4.11
N ASN A 53 -5.07 -3.51 2.91
CA ASN A 53 -5.50 -4.48 1.90
C ASN A 53 -5.40 -5.91 2.42
N LEU A 54 -4.33 -6.26 3.13
CA LEU A 54 -4.19 -7.57 3.78
C LEU A 54 -5.26 -7.84 4.84
N ARG A 55 -5.62 -6.85 5.66
CA ARG A 55 -6.71 -7.00 6.65
C ARG A 55 -8.06 -7.23 6.00
N ASN A 56 -8.35 -6.50 4.93
CA ASN A 56 -9.57 -6.69 4.15
C ASN A 56 -9.56 -8.07 3.48
N GLY A 57 -8.43 -8.48 2.90
CA GLY A 57 -8.26 -9.81 2.32
C GLY A 57 -8.43 -10.95 3.34
N LEU A 58 -7.87 -10.79 4.54
CA LEU A 58 -8.11 -11.76 5.61
C LEU A 58 -9.58 -11.80 6.04
N THR A 59 -10.26 -10.65 6.01
CA THR A 59 -11.70 -10.61 6.31
C THR A 59 -12.48 -11.42 5.27
N ALA A 60 -12.16 -11.29 3.98
CA ALA A 60 -12.73 -12.13 2.93
C ALA A 60 -12.44 -13.63 3.15
N ALA A 61 -11.18 -13.97 3.48
CA ALA A 61 -10.80 -15.35 3.79
C ALA A 61 -11.57 -15.91 4.99
N LYS A 62 -11.80 -15.10 6.04
CA LYS A 62 -12.57 -15.49 7.23
C LYS A 62 -14.06 -15.67 6.93
N VAL A 63 -14.63 -14.83 6.08
CA VAL A 63 -16.03 -15.02 5.62
C VAL A 63 -16.14 -16.36 4.87
N PHE A 64 -15.19 -16.64 3.97
CA PHE A 64 -15.16 -17.93 3.28
C PHE A 64 -15.04 -19.13 4.24
N TYR A 65 -14.19 -19.01 5.28
CA TYR A 65 -14.05 -20.03 6.30
C TYR A 65 -15.32 -20.25 7.12
N VAL A 66 -16.06 -19.18 7.47
CA VAL A 66 -17.30 -19.30 8.24
C VAL A 66 -18.36 -20.11 7.48
N ASP A 67 -18.39 -20.00 6.15
CA ASP A 67 -19.36 -20.72 5.32
C ASP A 67 -18.94 -22.16 5.01
N GLY A 68 -17.64 -22.43 4.85
CA GLY A 68 -17.12 -23.71 4.37
C GLY A 68 -16.29 -24.52 5.37
N GLU A 69 -15.98 -23.97 6.54
CA GLU A 69 -15.03 -24.50 7.53
C GLU A 69 -13.63 -24.81 6.93
N THR A 70 -13.28 -24.08 5.87
CA THR A 70 -12.00 -24.23 5.15
C THR A 70 -11.56 -22.89 4.57
N TYR A 71 -10.26 -22.60 4.59
CA TYR A 71 -9.71 -21.48 3.81
C TYR A 71 -9.42 -21.86 2.35
N LEU A 72 -9.31 -23.16 2.06
CA LEU A 72 -9.04 -23.69 0.74
C LEU A 72 -10.34 -24.09 0.04
N SER A 73 -10.51 -23.63 -1.21
CA SER A 73 -11.53 -24.12 -2.13
C SER A 73 -11.07 -25.46 -2.75
N THR A 74 -11.23 -25.66 -4.06
CA THR A 74 -10.73 -26.85 -4.76
C THR A 74 -9.20 -26.88 -4.87
N ASN A 75 -8.57 -25.71 -4.98
CA ASN A 75 -7.13 -25.46 -5.04
C ASN A 75 -6.88 -23.95 -4.88
N ILE A 76 -5.62 -23.51 -4.92
CA ILE A 76 -5.25 -22.08 -4.80
C ILE A 76 -5.95 -21.21 -5.86
N ALA A 77 -6.04 -21.64 -7.12
CA ALA A 77 -6.73 -20.87 -8.16
C ALA A 77 -8.24 -20.74 -7.88
N GLY A 78 -8.87 -21.81 -7.38
CA GLY A 78 -10.26 -21.77 -6.94
C GLY A 78 -10.46 -20.88 -5.71
N THR A 79 -9.48 -20.83 -4.79
CA THR A 79 -9.52 -19.93 -3.63
C THR A 79 -9.41 -18.47 -4.05
N ILE A 80 -8.54 -18.15 -5.01
CA ILE A 80 -8.42 -16.79 -5.57
C ILE A 80 -9.78 -16.30 -6.07
N THR A 81 -10.45 -17.07 -6.95
CA THR A 81 -11.77 -16.68 -7.47
C THR A 81 -12.83 -16.56 -6.38
N ALA A 82 -12.77 -17.41 -5.35
CA ALA A 82 -13.70 -17.33 -4.22
C ALA A 82 -13.50 -16.06 -3.38
N TYR A 83 -12.24 -15.66 -3.14
CA TYR A 83 -11.93 -14.47 -2.36
C TYR A 83 -12.21 -13.19 -3.14
N GLU A 84 -11.93 -13.16 -4.45
CA GLU A 84 -12.30 -12.05 -5.34
C GLU A 84 -13.81 -11.83 -5.40
N ALA A 85 -14.61 -12.90 -5.33
CA ALA A 85 -16.07 -12.78 -5.28
C ALA A 85 -16.56 -12.13 -3.98
N LEU A 86 -15.83 -12.31 -2.87
CA LEU A 86 -16.15 -11.75 -1.56
C LEU A 86 -15.62 -10.32 -1.39
N GLU A 87 -14.45 -10.02 -1.97
CA GLU A 87 -13.85 -8.69 -1.94
C GLU A 87 -13.39 -8.24 -3.34
N PRO A 88 -14.32 -7.78 -4.20
CA PRO A 88 -14.03 -7.42 -5.59
C PRO A 88 -13.15 -6.18 -5.76
N SER A 89 -12.91 -5.43 -4.68
CA SER A 89 -12.02 -4.27 -4.71
C SER A 89 -10.53 -4.65 -4.61
N LEU A 90 -10.23 -5.91 -4.26
CA LEU A 90 -8.89 -6.46 -4.18
C LEU A 90 -8.66 -7.47 -5.30
N ASP A 91 -7.44 -7.46 -5.85
CA ASP A 91 -6.97 -8.41 -6.85
C ASP A 91 -6.14 -9.48 -6.13
N PHE A 92 -6.61 -10.74 -6.14
CA PHE A 92 -5.93 -11.86 -5.50
C PHE A 92 -5.22 -12.68 -6.58
N ASP A 93 -4.03 -13.18 -6.26
CA ASP A 93 -3.25 -13.97 -7.20
C ASP A 93 -2.39 -15.00 -6.45
N THR A 94 -1.65 -15.80 -7.20
CA THR A 94 -0.61 -16.68 -6.66
C THR A 94 0.58 -15.85 -6.18
N LEU A 95 1.41 -16.42 -5.29
CA LEU A 95 2.63 -15.77 -4.80
C LEU A 95 3.57 -15.33 -5.93
N ALA A 96 3.57 -16.02 -7.08
CA ALA A 96 4.42 -15.68 -8.22
C ALA A 96 4.12 -14.32 -8.84
N ASN A 97 2.90 -13.80 -8.67
CA ASN A 97 2.42 -12.54 -9.25
C ASN A 97 2.14 -11.46 -8.21
N VAL A 98 2.54 -11.68 -6.95
CA VAL A 98 2.37 -10.69 -5.89
C VAL A 98 3.03 -9.36 -6.28
N SER A 99 2.34 -8.25 -6.03
CA SER A 99 2.81 -6.91 -6.38
C SER A 99 2.11 -5.87 -5.52
N THR A 100 2.39 -4.59 -5.75
CA THR A 100 1.75 -3.48 -5.02
C THR A 100 0.23 -3.39 -5.16
N SER A 101 -0.35 -4.04 -6.19
CA SER A 101 -1.80 -4.05 -6.45
C SER A 101 -2.43 -5.43 -6.26
N LYS A 102 -1.64 -6.45 -5.94
CA LYS A 102 -2.08 -7.86 -5.90
C LYS A 102 -1.72 -8.53 -4.59
N ILE A 103 -2.68 -9.25 -4.02
CA ILE A 103 -2.48 -10.07 -2.82
C ILE A 103 -2.16 -11.51 -3.26
N GLY A 104 -0.96 -11.98 -2.96
CA GLY A 104 -0.54 -13.36 -3.16
C GLY A 104 -1.09 -14.29 -2.09
N ILE A 105 -1.56 -15.48 -2.50
CA ILE A 105 -1.99 -16.56 -1.60
C ILE A 105 -1.00 -17.73 -1.70
N PRO A 106 0.09 -17.73 -0.91
CA PRO A 106 1.03 -18.85 -0.91
C PRO A 106 0.51 -20.10 -0.18
N VAL A 107 -0.34 -19.92 0.83
CA VAL A 107 -0.89 -21.02 1.64
C VAL A 107 -2.37 -20.81 1.81
N ALA A 108 -3.16 -21.83 1.46
CA ALA A 108 -4.54 -21.98 1.90
C ALA A 108 -4.78 -23.47 2.14
N THR A 109 -5.25 -23.82 3.32
CA THR A 109 -5.60 -25.19 3.73
C THR A 109 -6.97 -25.18 4.41
N ALA A 110 -7.38 -26.30 5.01
CA ALA A 110 -8.59 -26.33 5.82
C ALA A 110 -8.51 -25.34 6.99
N SER A 111 -7.37 -25.22 7.66
CA SER A 111 -7.27 -24.46 8.93
C SER A 111 -6.35 -23.26 8.86
N THR A 112 -5.54 -23.13 7.80
CA THR A 112 -4.56 -22.06 7.67
C THR A 112 -4.68 -21.30 6.36
N VAL A 113 -4.43 -19.99 6.42
CA VAL A 113 -4.25 -19.13 5.25
C VAL A 113 -3.08 -18.19 5.49
N VAL A 114 -2.30 -17.92 4.45
CA VAL A 114 -1.27 -16.88 4.43
C VAL A 114 -1.55 -16.00 3.22
N LEU A 115 -1.59 -14.70 3.44
CA LEU A 115 -1.74 -13.68 2.42
C LEU A 115 -0.52 -12.77 2.45
N VAL A 116 0.04 -12.46 1.29
CA VAL A 116 1.25 -11.63 1.14
C VAL A 116 0.96 -10.52 0.15
N THR A 117 1.43 -9.31 0.41
CA THR A 117 1.38 -8.20 -0.56
C THR A 117 2.65 -7.39 -0.50
N GLU A 118 3.00 -6.75 -1.61
CA GLU A 118 4.07 -5.76 -1.65
C GLU A 118 3.51 -4.36 -1.32
N SER A 119 4.25 -3.56 -0.56
CA SER A 119 4.01 -2.13 -0.43
C SER A 119 4.76 -1.38 -1.53
N ALA A 120 4.22 -0.25 -1.99
CA ALA A 120 4.95 0.63 -2.92
C ALA A 120 6.24 1.25 -2.33
N SER A 121 6.52 1.02 -1.04
CA SER A 121 7.83 1.29 -0.42
C SER A 121 8.89 0.23 -0.76
N GLY A 122 8.51 -0.93 -1.28
CA GLY A 122 9.36 -2.10 -1.54
C GLY A 122 9.40 -3.14 -0.41
N THR A 123 8.60 -2.96 0.65
CA THR A 123 8.50 -3.93 1.76
C THR A 123 7.35 -4.90 1.51
N PHE A 124 7.56 -6.19 1.74
CA PHE A 124 6.51 -7.19 1.72
C PHE A 124 5.91 -7.35 3.11
N PHE A 125 4.59 -7.48 3.17
CA PHE A 125 3.86 -7.75 4.39
C PHE A 125 3.09 -9.06 4.22
N CYS A 126 3.02 -9.84 5.29
CA CYS A 126 2.16 -11.01 5.36
C CYS A 126 1.14 -10.85 6.48
N ILE A 127 0.00 -11.50 6.31
CA ILE A 127 -0.94 -11.80 7.37
C ILE A 127 -1.32 -13.27 7.23
N ALA A 128 -1.28 -14.00 8.34
CA ALA A 128 -1.68 -15.39 8.39
C ALA A 128 -2.78 -15.57 9.43
N ASP A 129 -3.62 -16.58 9.22
CA ASP A 129 -4.57 -17.03 10.22
C ASP A 129 -4.53 -18.56 10.31
N ASP A 130 -4.51 -19.06 11.53
CA ASP A 130 -4.54 -20.48 11.86
C ASP A 130 -5.62 -20.77 12.90
N THR A 131 -6.67 -21.47 12.47
CA THR A 131 -7.79 -21.86 13.33
C THR A 131 -7.48 -23.06 14.23
N SER A 132 -6.30 -23.67 14.09
CA SER A 132 -5.80 -24.77 14.93
C SER A 132 -5.18 -24.30 16.25
N GLY A 133 -5.25 -22.99 16.55
CA GLY A 133 -4.73 -22.39 17.78
C GLY A 133 -3.61 -21.37 17.57
N GLY A 134 -3.12 -21.18 16.34
CA GLY A 134 -2.14 -20.14 16.02
C GLY A 134 -2.71 -18.72 16.00
N GLY A 135 -4.01 -18.57 15.69
CA GLY A 135 -4.67 -17.26 15.61
C GLY A 135 -4.18 -16.44 14.41
N THR A 136 -4.37 -15.12 14.46
CA THR A 136 -3.90 -14.21 13.40
C THR A 136 -2.50 -13.69 13.70
N THR A 137 -1.57 -13.92 12.79
CA THR A 137 -0.16 -13.50 12.88
C THR A 137 0.25 -12.64 11.69
N TYR A 138 1.38 -11.96 11.84
CA TYR A 138 1.86 -10.91 10.93
C TYR A 138 3.37 -11.05 10.75
N ASN A 139 3.93 -10.50 9.68
CA ASN A 139 5.37 -10.25 9.55
C ASN A 139 5.62 -9.30 8.37
N SER A 140 6.83 -8.77 8.28
CA SER A 140 7.33 -8.03 7.12
C SER A 140 8.72 -8.50 6.71
N ALA A 141 9.02 -8.41 5.42
CA ALA A 141 10.32 -8.79 4.87
C ALA A 141 10.64 -8.01 3.59
N THR A 142 11.87 -8.18 3.11
CA THR A 142 12.36 -7.59 1.86
C THR A 142 12.02 -8.43 0.62
N THR A 143 11.54 -9.66 0.80
CA THR A 143 11.13 -10.55 -0.30
C THR A 143 9.88 -11.33 0.09
N ALA A 144 9.04 -11.66 -0.89
CA ALA A 144 7.83 -12.44 -0.65
C ALA A 144 8.12 -13.83 -0.08
N ALA A 145 9.17 -14.50 -0.56
CA ALA A 145 9.56 -15.85 -0.15
C ALA A 145 10.10 -15.96 1.29
N ALA A 146 10.34 -14.85 1.98
CA ALA A 146 10.79 -14.86 3.37
C ALA A 146 9.61 -14.86 4.37
N ILE A 147 8.38 -14.72 3.88
CA ILE A 147 7.14 -14.58 4.65
C ILE A 147 5.97 -15.31 3.99
N ASP A 148 6.24 -16.35 3.20
CA ASP A 148 5.22 -17.05 2.42
C ASP A 148 4.64 -18.28 3.15
N THR A 149 5.19 -18.66 4.30
CA THR A 149 4.67 -19.73 5.15
C THR A 149 4.07 -19.22 6.47
N VAL A 150 3.23 -20.04 7.11
CA VAL A 150 2.70 -19.77 8.46
C VAL A 150 3.84 -19.69 9.50
N ALA A 151 4.89 -20.48 9.31
CA ALA A 151 6.04 -20.50 10.23
C ALA A 151 6.85 -19.20 10.16
N GLU A 152 6.87 -18.53 9.01
CA GLU A 152 7.57 -17.24 8.84
C GLU A 152 6.67 -16.06 9.19
N CYS A 153 5.37 -16.14 8.87
CA CYS A 153 4.40 -15.12 9.23
C CYS A 153 3.94 -15.26 10.69
N ASN A 154 4.82 -15.02 11.66
CA ASN A 154 4.65 -15.49 13.05
C ASN A 154 4.71 -14.40 14.14
N GLN A 155 4.79 -13.12 13.78
CA GLN A 155 4.83 -12.01 14.73
C GLN A 155 3.42 -11.60 15.16
N SER A 156 3.30 -10.92 16.31
CA SER A 156 2.03 -10.42 16.85
C SER A 156 1.54 -9.13 16.16
N SER A 157 2.42 -8.44 15.43
CA SER A 157 2.13 -7.26 14.61
C SER A 157 3.19 -7.11 13.52
N TRP A 158 2.96 -6.22 12.55
CA TRP A 158 3.98 -5.77 11.60
C TRP A 158 5.02 -4.86 12.24
#